data_AF-A0A643CHF3-F1
#
_entry.id   AF-A0A643CHF3-F1
#
_cell.length_a   1.000
_cell.length_b   1.000
_cell.length_c   1.000
_cell.angle_alpha   90.00
_cell.angle_beta   90.00
_cell.angle_gamma   90.00
#
_symmetry.space_group_name_H-M   'P 1'
#
loop_
_entity.id
_entity.type
_entity.pdbx_description
1 polymer ?
#
loop_
_entity_poly.entity_id
_entity_poly.type
_entity_poly.pdbx_seq_one_letter_code
_entity_poly.pdbx_strand_id
1 'polypeptide(L)'
;FQKEADSLLSVTKLSTISDSKNTRKAREILLRLAEETNIFPTSWELSERYLFVVDRLITLDAAEEFFKIASQTYPKKPGVPCQADGQKELHYLPFPSP
;
A
#
# COMPACT_ATOMS: atom_id res chain seq x y z
N PHE A 1 -5.44 -24.36 -23.76
CA PHE A 1 -4.86 -23.02 -23.54
C PHE A 1 -5.88 -21.91 -23.44
N GLN A 2 -6.80 -21.68 -24.41
CA GLN A 2 -7.79 -20.58 -24.29
C GLN A 2 -8.65 -20.69 -23.02
N LYS A 3 -9.14 -21.90 -22.70
CA LYS A 3 -9.91 -22.18 -21.48
C LYS A 3 -9.15 -21.91 -20.17
N GLU A 4 -7.83 -22.14 -20.16
CA GLU A 4 -6.97 -21.86 -18.99
C GLU A 4 -6.70 -20.36 -18.88
N ALA A 5 -6.49 -19.66 -20.02
CA ALA A 5 -6.38 -18.22 -20.07
C ALA A 5 -7.67 -17.53 -19.63
N ASP A 6 -8.83 -17.99 -20.10
CA ASP A 6 -10.13 -17.45 -19.72
C ASP A 6 -10.41 -17.66 -18.22
N SER A 7 -9.95 -18.78 -17.65
CA SER A 7 -10.03 -19.04 -16.19
C SER A 7 -9.09 -18.16 -15.37
N LEU A 8 -7.94 -17.75 -15.93
CA LEU A 8 -7.04 -16.78 -15.30
C LEU A 8 -7.58 -15.35 -15.42
N LEU A 9 -8.31 -15.04 -16.48
CA LEU A 9 -8.94 -13.74 -16.72
C LEU A 9 -10.28 -13.58 -15.99
N SER A 10 -10.91 -14.67 -15.55
CA SER A 10 -12.14 -14.66 -14.75
C SER A 10 -11.85 -14.35 -13.27
N VAL A 11 -11.21 -13.22 -12.99
CA VAL A 11 -11.14 -12.66 -11.63
C VAL A 11 -12.44 -11.88 -11.39
N THR A 12 -13.53 -12.60 -11.18
CA THR A 12 -14.84 -12.00 -10.94
C THR A 12 -14.85 -11.33 -9.55
N LYS A 13 -15.51 -10.18 -9.42
CA LYS A 13 -15.74 -9.44 -8.14
C LYS A 13 -16.27 -10.29 -6.97
N LEU A 14 -16.70 -11.53 -7.23
CA LEU A 14 -17.19 -12.47 -6.23
C LEU A 14 -16.06 -13.20 -5.47
N SER A 15 -14.95 -13.55 -6.14
CA SER A 15 -13.78 -14.17 -5.48
C SER A 15 -13.06 -13.23 -4.51
N THR A 16 -13.34 -11.92 -4.59
CA THR A 16 -12.75 -10.89 -3.72
C THR A 16 -13.48 -10.68 -2.39
N ILE A 17 -14.73 -11.12 -2.24
CA ILE A 17 -15.57 -10.77 -1.07
C ILE A 17 -15.50 -11.83 0.06
N SER A 18 -15.22 -13.11 -0.23
CA SER A 18 -15.41 -14.19 0.75
C SER A 18 -14.15 -14.66 1.50
N ASP A 19 -12.95 -14.23 1.13
CA ASP A 19 -11.68 -14.79 1.65
C ASP A 19 -10.92 -13.86 2.60
N SER A 20 -11.59 -12.89 3.24
CA SER A 20 -10.97 -11.95 4.17
C SER A 20 -10.66 -12.57 5.54
N LYS A 21 -9.90 -13.68 5.53
CA LYS A 21 -9.50 -14.44 6.73
C LYS A 21 -8.66 -13.60 7.70
N ASN A 22 -8.00 -12.56 7.20
CA ASN A 22 -7.11 -11.70 7.98
C ASN A 22 -7.72 -10.33 8.30
N THR A 23 -9.04 -10.16 8.18
CA THR A 23 -9.72 -8.86 8.37
C THR A 23 -9.28 -8.11 9.63
N ARG A 24 -9.13 -8.80 10.77
CA ARG A 24 -8.67 -8.18 12.02
C ARG A 24 -7.24 -7.62 11.90
N LYS A 25 -6.30 -8.44 11.44
CA LYS A 25 -4.90 -8.03 11.24
C LYS A 25 -4.78 -6.94 10.17
N ALA A 26 -5.61 -7.01 9.12
CA ALA A 26 -5.69 -5.99 8.09
C ALA A 26 -6.12 -4.63 8.66
N ARG A 27 -7.13 -4.62 9.55
CA ARG A 27 -7.54 -3.40 10.27
C ARG A 27 -6.41 -2.81 11.11
N GLU A 28 -5.70 -3.65 11.86
CA GLU A 28 -4.58 -3.20 12.71
C GLU A 28 -3.46 -2.56 11.89
N ILE A 29 -3.03 -3.20 10.79
CA ILE A 29 -2.01 -2.66 9.89
C ILE A 29 -2.49 -1.35 9.24
N LEU A 30 -3.75 -1.29 8.83
CA LEU A 30 -4.34 -0.09 8.25
C LEU A 30 -4.35 1.11 9.19
N LEU A 31 -4.70 0.88 10.45
CA LEU A 31 -4.68 1.91 11.47
C LEU A 31 -3.26 2.42 11.70
N ARG A 32 -2.28 1.51 11.79
CA ARG A 32 -0.86 1.89 11.90
C ARG A 32 -0.37 2.67 10.68
N LEU A 33 -0.73 2.26 9.47
CA LEU A 33 -0.41 3.01 8.24
C LEU A 33 -0.95 4.44 8.30
N ALA A 34 -2.21 4.61 8.69
CA ALA A 34 -2.83 5.93 8.80
C ALA A 34 -2.22 6.78 9.92
N GLU A 35 -1.77 6.15 11.01
CA GLU A 35 -1.16 6.83 12.14
C GLU A 35 0.28 7.27 11.87
N GLU A 36 1.09 6.41 11.24
CA GLU A 36 2.53 6.62 11.07
C GLU A 36 2.91 7.24 9.72
N THR A 37 2.01 7.19 8.72
CA THR A 37 2.29 7.64 7.36
C THR A 37 1.25 8.64 6.84
N ASN A 38 1.63 9.43 5.82
CA ASN A 38 0.76 10.30 5.04
C ASN A 38 0.30 9.65 3.72
N ILE A 39 0.36 8.32 3.61
CA ILE A 39 -0.06 7.60 2.39
C ILE A 39 -1.57 7.76 2.12
N PHE A 40 -2.33 8.08 3.17
CA PHE A 40 -3.75 8.33 3.08
C PHE A 40 -4.08 9.82 3.17
N PRO A 41 -5.11 10.29 2.45
CA PRO A 41 -5.60 11.65 2.59
C PRO A 41 -6.14 11.91 4.00
N THR A 42 -6.21 13.19 4.39
CA THR A 42 -6.76 13.61 5.69
C THR A 42 -8.22 13.20 5.92
N SER A 43 -8.99 13.01 4.84
CA SER A 43 -10.39 12.55 4.87
C SER A 43 -10.53 11.04 4.70
N TRP A 44 -9.49 10.27 5.04
CA TRP A 44 -9.52 8.82 4.96
C TRP A 44 -10.54 8.19 5.91
N GLU A 45 -11.18 7.11 5.47
CA GLU A 45 -12.03 6.25 6.28
C GLU A 45 -11.66 4.78 6.07
N LEU A 46 -11.92 3.94 7.08
CA LEU A 46 -11.78 2.49 7.03
C LEU A 46 -12.78 1.87 6.04
N SER A 47 -12.53 2.05 4.74
CA SER A 47 -13.31 1.45 3.66
C SER A 47 -12.90 0.00 3.40
N GLU A 48 -13.87 -0.83 3.00
CA GLU A 48 -13.66 -2.21 2.57
C GLU A 48 -12.60 -2.34 1.48
N ARG A 49 -12.48 -1.33 0.60
CA ARG A 49 -11.50 -1.32 -0.48
C ARG A 49 -10.07 -1.45 0.04
N TYR A 50 -9.78 -0.79 1.15
CA TYR A 50 -8.44 -0.79 1.72
C TYR A 50 -8.18 -2.02 2.56
N LEU A 51 -9.21 -2.46 3.29
CA LEU A 51 -9.15 -3.74 4.01
C LEU A 51 -8.86 -4.89 3.06
N PHE A 52 -9.49 -4.90 1.89
CA PHE A 52 -9.24 -5.89 0.86
C PHE A 52 -7.79 -5.88 0.37
N VAL A 53 -7.22 -4.70 0.10
CA VAL A 53 -5.82 -4.58 -0.33
C VAL A 53 -4.87 -5.09 0.75
N VAL A 54 -5.06 -4.69 2.00
CA VAL A 54 -4.17 -5.10 3.10
C VAL A 54 -4.34 -6.59 3.46
N ASP A 55 -5.55 -7.14 3.38
CA ASP A 55 -5.78 -8.58 3.55
C ASP A 55 -5.02 -9.41 2.50
N ARG A 56 -4.96 -8.92 1.25
CA ARG A 56 -4.14 -9.53 0.19
C ARG A 56 -2.64 -9.37 0.45
N LEU A 57 -2.18 -8.22 0.93
CA LEU A 57 -0.78 -8.04 1.33
C LEU A 57 -0.40 -9.00 2.47
N ILE A 58 -1.29 -9.26 3.42
CA ILE A 58 -1.05 -10.23 4.52
C ILE A 58 -0.96 -11.64 3.98
N THR A 59 -1.86 -12.01 3.07
CA THR A 59 -1.87 -13.36 2.44
C THR A 59 -0.57 -13.63 1.67
N LEU A 60 0.05 -12.58 1.12
CA LEU A 60 1.33 -12.62 0.42
C LEU A 60 2.56 -12.41 1.33
N ASP A 61 2.36 -12.26 2.65
CA ASP A 61 3.41 -11.92 3.62
C ASP A 61 4.19 -10.62 3.29
N ALA A 62 3.57 -9.71 2.54
CA ALA A 62 4.17 -8.46 2.06
C ALA A 62 3.69 -7.23 2.86
N ALA A 63 2.77 -7.40 3.80
CA ALA A 63 2.15 -6.27 4.51
C ALA A 63 3.15 -5.48 5.37
N GLU A 64 4.11 -6.14 6.00
CA GLU A 64 5.12 -5.48 6.84
C GLU A 64 6.15 -4.72 5.99
N GLU A 65 6.57 -5.30 4.86
CA GLU A 65 7.46 -4.63 3.91
C GLU A 65 6.79 -3.40 3.30
N PHE A 66 5.52 -3.53 2.92
CA PHE A 66 4.70 -2.39 2.47
C PHE A 66 4.66 -1.28 3.52
N PHE A 67 4.42 -1.63 4.80
CA PHE A 67 4.41 -0.68 5.89
C PHE A 67 5.75 0.07 6.05
N LYS A 68 6.86 -0.66 6.00
CA LYS A 68 8.22 -0.10 6.08
C LYS A 68 8.51 0.88 4.94
N ILE A 69 8.15 0.51 3.71
CA ILE A 69 8.37 1.39 2.55
C ILE A 69 7.45 2.61 2.63
N ALA A 70 6.18 2.43 3.02
CA ALA A 70 5.23 3.51 3.15
C ALA A 70 5.65 4.53 4.22
N SER A 71 6.18 4.08 5.36
CA SER A 71 6.64 4.98 6.42
C SER A 71 7.88 5.79 6.04
N GLN A 72 8.75 5.23 5.20
CA GLN A 72 9.91 5.94 4.66
C GLN A 72 9.54 6.91 3.53
N THR A 73 8.61 6.52 2.66
CA THR A 73 8.23 7.28 1.47
C THR A 73 7.24 8.39 1.80
N TYR A 74 6.34 8.15 2.75
CA TYR A 74 5.28 9.07 3.17
C TYR A 74 5.32 9.30 4.68
N PRO A 75 6.41 9.84 5.25
CA PRO A 75 6.52 10.03 6.68
C PRO A 75 5.49 11.06 7.18
N LYS A 76 4.80 10.74 8.28
CA LYS A 76 3.85 11.69 8.91
C LYS A 76 4.53 12.77 9.74
N LYS A 77 5.72 12.47 10.25
CA LYS A 77 6.58 13.41 10.98
C LYS A 77 7.84 13.66 10.15
N PRO A 78 8.24 14.92 9.89
CA PRO A 78 9.45 15.26 9.12
C PRO A 78 10.80 14.86 9.76
N GLY A 79 10.84 13.90 10.70
CA GLY A 79 11.85 13.88 11.77
C GLY A 79 12.92 12.79 11.72
N VAL A 80 12.85 11.78 10.85
CA VAL A 80 13.92 10.76 10.79
C VAL A 80 14.15 10.34 9.35
N PRO A 81 15.25 10.77 8.70
CA PRO A 81 15.69 10.15 7.47
C PRO A 81 16.12 8.72 7.81
N CYS A 82 15.34 7.72 7.41
CA CYS A 82 15.89 6.38 7.28
C CYS A 82 17.01 6.47 6.25
N GLN A 83 18.22 6.12 6.66
CA GLN A 83 19.39 6.07 5.80
C GLN A 83 19.14 4.98 4.74
N ALA A 84 18.52 5.38 3.64
CA ALA A 84 18.46 4.57 2.43
C ALA A 84 19.85 4.67 1.80
N ASP A 85 20.67 3.66 2.08
CA ASP A 85 21.86 3.37 1.29
C ASP A 85 21.39 3.06 -0.15
N GLY A 86 21.40 4.10 -1.00
CA GLY A 86 20.79 4.03 -2.32
C GLY A 86 20.52 5.42 -2.90
N GLN A 87 21.60 6.13 -3.25
CA GLN A 87 21.56 7.40 -3.95
C GLN A 87 20.70 7.33 -5.22
N LYS A 88 19.61 8.10 -5.27
CA LYS A 88 19.10 8.69 -6.52
C LYS A 88 18.71 10.14 -6.23
N GLU A 89 19.74 10.97 -6.32
CA GLU A 89 19.67 12.42 -6.31
C GLU A 89 18.79 12.89 -7.47
N LEU A 90 17.53 13.24 -7.17
CA LEU A 90 16.70 13.98 -8.12
C LEU A 90 17.11 15.45 -8.05
N HIS A 91 18.13 15.79 -8.83
CA HIS A 91 18.47 17.17 -9.14
C HIS A 91 17.25 17.86 -9.79
N TYR A 92 16.54 18.66 -9.01
CA TYR A 92 15.59 19.63 -9.54
C TYR A 92 16.38 20.73 -10.24
N LEU A 93 16.42 20.70 -11.58
CA LEU A 93 16.87 21.84 -12.36
C LEU A 93 15.71 22.83 -12.51
N PRO A 94 15.91 24.13 -12.25
CA PRO A 94 14.89 25.13 -12.54
C PRO A 94 14.75 25.29 -14.06
N PHE A 95 13.51 25.15 -14.55
CA PHE A 95 13.19 25.50 -15.93
C PHE A 95 13.30 27.03 -16.12
N PRO A 96 14.03 27.51 -17.14
CA PRO A 96 14.08 28.94 -17.42
C PRO A 96 12.73 29.40 -17.99
N SER A 97 12.26 30.56 -17.50
CA SER A 97 11.05 31.22 -17.99
C SER A 97 11.33 31.97 -19.31
N PRO A 98 10.32 32.11 -20.20
CA PRO A 98 10.45 32.78 -21.49
C PRO A 98 10.63 34.30 -21.39
#